data_AF-A0A7W0Q163-F1
#
_entry.id   AF-A0A7W0Q163-F1
#
_cell.length_a   1.000
_cell.length_b   1.000
_cell.length_c   1.000
_cell.angle_alpha   90.00
_cell.angle_beta   90.00
_cell.angle_gamma   90.00
#
_symmetry.space_group_name_H-M   'P 1'
#
loop_
_entity.id
_entity.type
_entity.pdbx_description
1 polymer ?
#
loop_
_entity_poly.entity_id
_entity_poly.type
_entity_poly.pdbx_seq_one_letter_code
_entity_poly.pdbx_strand_id
1 'polypeptide(L)'
;MSRNIATIAFYHAAARTSSRATVKHMVWVRLGLVAFVLVWLFDLAGARFYVPIWAAFLVALGLELHYFFGARRVRPRIRERDEGEELLLVRDGDEEFWIPYAGESPDKVEELVAEARAQAEADETVETDVPAEQRTLRPLLVGLGVIAALAGIVWIAGPRGWDGLHDDEKAKATALFSAEASRIVGRPVEIRCDESRRIVGAVQHSDGIAEVGGDLAYLTPDRCHDLYRQAFGGGGPFSQTARAIAVLAHESWHLRGERDEGTTECFGLQSGVALARRLGASDDTARRMMRQQLAENALRAQGGVEYLVPPECRDGGELDLDPGSSRFP
;
A
#
# COMPACT_ATOMS: atom_id res chain seq x y z
N MET A 1 -23.49 -35.24 -48.56
CA MET A 1 -22.37 -35.81 -47.78
C MET A 1 -21.11 -34.92 -47.92
N SER A 2 -21.00 -33.79 -47.19
CA SER A 2 -19.71 -33.07 -46.92
C SER A 2 -19.88 -31.76 -46.12
N ARG A 3 -20.67 -31.74 -45.03
CA ARG A 3 -20.85 -30.49 -44.23
C ARG A 3 -20.62 -30.60 -42.72
N ASN A 4 -20.28 -31.77 -42.18
CA ASN A 4 -20.25 -31.98 -40.72
C ASN A 4 -18.87 -31.88 -40.04
N ILE A 5 -17.78 -31.64 -40.77
CA ILE A 5 -16.43 -31.58 -40.17
C ILE A 5 -16.05 -30.16 -39.71
N ALA A 6 -16.65 -29.10 -40.30
CA ALA A 6 -16.30 -27.71 -39.99
C ALA A 6 -16.79 -27.24 -38.61
N THR A 7 -17.90 -27.80 -38.11
CA THR A 7 -18.53 -27.35 -36.86
C THR A 7 -17.75 -27.80 -35.62
N ILE A 8 -17.16 -29.00 -35.64
CA ILE A 8 -16.38 -29.56 -34.52
C ILE A 8 -15.06 -28.77 -34.31
N ALA A 9 -14.44 -28.28 -35.38
CA ALA A 9 -13.21 -27.49 -35.31
C ALA A 9 -13.41 -26.10 -34.65
N PHE A 10 -14.60 -25.50 -34.80
CA PHE A 10 -14.91 -24.20 -34.20
C PHE A 10 -15.13 -24.27 -32.68
N TYR A 11 -15.69 -25.39 -32.19
CA TYR A 11 -15.94 -25.59 -30.75
C TYR A 11 -14.65 -25.76 -29.92
N HIS A 12 -13.62 -26.43 -30.47
CA HIS A 12 -12.32 -26.53 -29.78
C HIS A 12 -11.53 -25.20 -29.74
N ALA A 13 -11.76 -24.28 -30.67
CA ALA A 13 -11.09 -22.98 -30.70
C ALA A 13 -11.66 -22.00 -29.65
N ALA A 14 -12.98 -22.06 -29.40
CA ALA A 14 -13.67 -21.22 -28.42
C ALA A 14 -13.36 -21.62 -26.95
N ALA A 15 -13.25 -22.91 -26.65
CA ALA A 15 -12.87 -23.39 -25.32
C ALA A 15 -11.40 -23.05 -24.96
N ARG A 16 -10.48 -23.13 -25.94
CA ARG A 16 -9.06 -22.74 -25.74
C ARG A 16 -8.87 -21.23 -25.55
N THR A 17 -9.76 -20.40 -26.08
CA THR A 17 -9.68 -18.93 -25.94
C THR A 17 -10.17 -18.47 -24.57
N SER A 18 -11.21 -19.10 -24.01
CA SER A 18 -11.68 -18.81 -22.64
C SER A 18 -10.65 -19.17 -21.57
N SER A 19 -10.01 -20.35 -21.65
CA SER A 19 -8.96 -20.78 -20.71
C SER A 19 -7.72 -19.86 -20.73
N ARG A 20 -7.33 -19.35 -21.91
CA ARG A 20 -6.20 -18.41 -22.05
C ARG A 20 -6.46 -17.03 -21.44
N ALA A 21 -7.71 -16.55 -21.46
CA ALA A 21 -8.06 -15.26 -20.85
C ALA A 21 -7.91 -15.32 -19.32
N THR A 22 -8.39 -16.39 -18.70
CA THR A 22 -8.34 -16.58 -17.24
C THR A 22 -6.92 -16.71 -16.70
N VAL A 23 -6.03 -17.43 -17.41
CA VAL A 23 -4.62 -17.55 -17.03
C VAL A 23 -3.88 -16.22 -17.16
N LYS A 24 -4.16 -15.43 -18.20
CA LYS A 24 -3.58 -14.08 -18.35
C LYS A 24 -3.96 -13.15 -17.20
N HIS A 25 -5.23 -13.18 -16.75
CA HIS A 25 -5.66 -12.37 -15.62
C HIS A 25 -4.92 -12.72 -14.32
N MET A 26 -4.65 -14.00 -14.07
CA MET A 26 -3.92 -14.41 -12.85
C MET A 26 -2.46 -13.96 -12.83
N VAL A 27 -1.79 -13.95 -13.98
CA VAL A 27 -0.43 -13.38 -14.11
C VAL A 27 -0.43 -11.89 -13.77
N TRP A 28 -1.41 -11.13 -14.29
CA TRP A 28 -1.54 -9.70 -13.97
C TRP A 28 -1.82 -9.43 -12.50
N VAL A 29 -2.67 -10.23 -11.85
CA VAL A 29 -2.92 -10.13 -10.40
C VAL A 29 -1.63 -10.35 -9.61
N ARG A 30 -0.85 -11.37 -9.96
CA ARG A 30 0.43 -11.67 -9.29
C ARG A 30 1.46 -10.57 -9.51
N LEU A 31 1.59 -10.06 -10.73
CA LEU A 31 2.45 -8.92 -11.02
C LEU A 31 2.00 -7.67 -10.24
N GLY A 32 0.69 -7.44 -10.14
CA GLY A 32 0.13 -6.37 -9.32
C GLY A 32 0.46 -6.52 -7.84
N LEU A 33 0.36 -7.74 -7.29
CA LEU A 33 0.76 -8.02 -5.90
C LEU A 33 2.25 -7.77 -5.68
N VAL A 34 3.11 -8.23 -6.59
CA VAL A 34 4.57 -7.98 -6.52
C VAL A 34 4.85 -6.48 -6.55
N ALA A 35 4.25 -5.75 -7.49
CA ALA A 35 4.41 -4.30 -7.58
C ALA A 35 3.93 -3.59 -6.31
N PHE A 36 2.78 -4.00 -5.76
CA PHE A 36 2.26 -3.46 -4.50
C PHE A 36 3.21 -3.73 -3.32
N VAL A 37 3.71 -4.96 -3.18
CA VAL A 37 4.66 -5.31 -2.10
C VAL A 37 5.94 -4.50 -2.23
N LEU A 38 6.44 -4.26 -3.45
CA LEU A 38 7.59 -3.39 -3.67
C LEU A 38 7.28 -1.94 -3.27
N VAL A 39 6.15 -1.38 -3.71
CA VAL A 39 5.69 -0.03 -3.32
C VAL A 39 5.61 0.09 -1.79
N TRP A 40 5.02 -0.90 -1.12
CA TRP A 40 4.90 -0.94 0.34
C TRP A 40 6.26 -1.09 1.04
N LEU A 41 7.14 -1.95 0.52
CA LEU A 41 8.46 -2.22 1.11
C LEU A 41 9.37 -0.99 1.03
N PHE A 42 9.26 -0.20 -0.04
CA PHE A 42 9.95 1.08 -0.21
C PHE A 42 9.19 2.28 0.35
N ASP A 43 8.03 2.06 0.98
CA ASP A 43 7.11 3.09 1.49
C ASP A 43 6.84 4.23 0.49
N LEU A 44 6.73 3.87 -0.79
CA LEU A 44 6.43 4.83 -1.85
C LEU A 44 5.03 5.41 -1.62
N ALA A 45 4.94 6.75 -1.58
CA ALA A 45 3.71 7.51 -1.33
C ALA A 45 3.02 7.22 0.03
N GLY A 46 3.77 6.76 1.04
CA GLY A 46 3.22 6.50 2.38
C GLY A 46 2.29 5.28 2.42
N ALA A 47 2.47 4.31 1.52
CA ALA A 47 1.62 3.12 1.41
C ALA A 47 1.47 2.34 2.74
N ARG A 48 2.47 2.38 3.63
CA ARG A 48 2.42 1.73 4.94
C ARG A 48 1.35 2.32 5.87
N PHE A 49 0.99 3.58 5.68
CA PHE A 49 -0.04 4.27 6.46
C PHE A 49 -1.45 3.79 6.10
N TYR A 50 -1.71 3.58 4.82
CA TYR A 50 -3.07 3.33 4.33
C TYR A 50 -3.47 1.85 4.36
N VAL A 51 -2.52 0.94 4.14
CA VAL A 51 -2.82 -0.48 3.98
C VAL A 51 -1.86 -1.33 4.80
N PRO A 52 -2.36 -2.06 5.82
CA PRO A 52 -1.52 -3.01 6.52
C PRO A 52 -1.17 -4.17 5.57
N ILE A 53 0.11 -4.56 5.54
CA ILE A 53 0.62 -5.51 4.54
C ILE A 53 -0.10 -6.87 4.53
N TRP A 54 -0.61 -7.31 5.69
CA TRP A 54 -1.38 -8.55 5.81
C TRP A 54 -2.66 -8.52 4.98
N ALA A 55 -3.28 -7.36 4.78
CA ALA A 55 -4.50 -7.24 3.99
C ALA A 55 -4.26 -7.61 2.52
N ALA A 56 -3.12 -7.21 1.94
CA ALA A 56 -2.75 -7.57 0.58
C ALA A 56 -2.56 -9.09 0.42
N PHE A 57 -1.96 -9.73 1.42
CA PHE A 57 -1.80 -11.19 1.44
C PHE A 57 -3.12 -11.94 1.60
N LEU A 58 -4.05 -11.44 2.43
CA LEU A 58 -5.38 -12.03 2.56
C LEU A 58 -6.19 -11.90 1.26
N VAL A 59 -6.12 -10.76 0.58
CA VAL A 59 -6.77 -10.56 -0.73
C VAL A 59 -6.16 -11.51 -1.77
N ALA A 60 -4.84 -11.61 -1.83
CA ALA A 60 -4.16 -12.53 -2.74
C ALA A 60 -4.54 -14.00 -2.47
N LEU A 61 -4.55 -14.41 -1.21
CA LEU A 61 -4.98 -15.75 -0.80
C LEU A 61 -6.44 -16.00 -1.15
N GLY A 62 -7.32 -15.04 -0.87
CA GLY A 62 -8.75 -15.11 -1.18
C GLY A 62 -9.00 -15.25 -2.69
N LEU A 63 -8.23 -14.55 -3.53
CA LEU A 63 -8.31 -14.68 -4.98
C LEU A 63 -7.86 -16.07 -5.45
N GLU A 64 -6.72 -16.58 -4.98
CA GLU A 64 -6.24 -17.92 -5.33
C GLU A 64 -7.25 -19.01 -4.90
N LEU A 65 -7.85 -18.88 -3.71
CA LEU A 65 -8.93 -19.77 -3.25
C LEU A 65 -10.20 -19.63 -4.11
N HIS A 66 -10.62 -18.40 -4.43
CA HIS A 66 -11.79 -18.15 -5.27
C HIS A 66 -11.64 -18.78 -6.65
N TYR A 67 -10.47 -18.69 -7.27
CA TYR A 67 -10.23 -19.35 -8.56
C TYR A 67 -10.23 -20.88 -8.44
N PHE A 68 -9.58 -21.42 -7.40
CA PHE A 68 -9.55 -22.86 -7.18
C PHE A 68 -10.95 -23.45 -6.94
N PHE A 69 -11.80 -22.77 -6.17
CA PHE A 69 -13.16 -23.21 -5.89
C PHE A 69 -14.19 -22.77 -6.94
N GLY A 70 -13.97 -21.67 -7.66
CA GLY A 70 -14.86 -21.13 -8.70
C GLY A 70 -14.98 -22.07 -9.91
N ALA A 71 -13.90 -22.80 -10.23
CA ALA A 71 -13.93 -23.87 -11.24
C ALA A 71 -14.83 -25.07 -10.86
N ARG A 72 -15.35 -25.17 -9.62
CA ARG A 72 -16.37 -26.18 -9.26
C ARG A 72 -17.79 -25.79 -9.69
N ARG A 73 -18.06 -24.55 -10.10
CA ARG A 73 -19.44 -24.06 -10.37
C ARG A 73 -19.81 -23.92 -11.85
N VAL A 74 -19.06 -24.54 -12.76
CA VAL A 74 -19.54 -24.71 -14.14
C VAL A 74 -20.48 -25.92 -14.16
N ARG A 75 -21.75 -25.71 -13.82
CA ARG A 75 -22.80 -26.62 -14.27
C ARG A 75 -22.87 -26.50 -15.80
N PRO A 76 -23.00 -27.60 -16.56
CA PRO A 76 -23.25 -27.50 -17.99
C PRO A 76 -24.51 -26.68 -18.18
N ARG A 77 -24.35 -25.51 -18.80
CA ARG A 77 -25.46 -24.65 -19.17
C ARG A 77 -26.06 -25.30 -20.41
N ILE A 78 -27.12 -26.08 -20.24
CA ILE A 78 -27.99 -26.46 -21.35
C ILE A 78 -28.45 -25.13 -21.95
N ARG A 79 -28.00 -24.85 -23.16
CA ARG A 79 -28.35 -23.62 -23.88
C ARG A 79 -29.78 -23.80 -24.36
N GLU A 80 -30.72 -23.08 -23.74
CA GLU A 80 -32.06 -22.88 -24.31
C GLU A 80 -31.90 -22.43 -25.77
N ARG A 81 -32.56 -23.18 -26.65
CA ARG A 81 -32.61 -22.97 -28.10
C ARG A 81 -33.60 -21.83 -28.38
N ASP A 82 -33.20 -20.95 -29.30
CA ASP A 82 -33.82 -19.67 -29.64
C ASP A 82 -35.35 -19.76 -29.83
N GLU A 83 -36.05 -18.80 -29.23
CA GLU A 83 -37.49 -18.58 -29.33
C GLU A 83 -37.85 -18.09 -30.74
N GLY A 84 -38.63 -18.84 -31.51
CA GLY A 84 -39.12 -18.37 -32.81
C GLY A 84 -39.89 -19.34 -33.70
N GLU A 85 -39.99 -20.63 -33.37
CA GLU A 85 -40.70 -21.62 -34.19
C GLU A 85 -41.90 -22.18 -33.41
N GLU A 86 -43.10 -22.15 -34.03
CA GLU A 86 -44.32 -22.74 -33.47
C GLU A 86 -44.12 -24.26 -33.41
N LEU A 87 -43.84 -24.80 -32.21
CA LEU A 87 -43.56 -26.22 -32.03
C LEU A 87 -44.88 -27.00 -31.93
N LEU A 88 -45.02 -28.05 -32.75
CA LEU A 88 -46.11 -29.00 -32.64
C LEU A 88 -45.69 -30.12 -31.69
N LEU A 89 -46.48 -30.36 -30.64
CA LEU A 89 -46.33 -31.53 -29.79
C LEU A 89 -47.00 -32.72 -30.47
N VAL A 90 -46.20 -33.67 -30.93
CA VAL A 90 -46.68 -34.94 -31.50
C VAL A 90 -46.49 -36.03 -30.45
N ARG A 91 -47.57 -36.72 -30.09
CA ARG A 91 -47.54 -37.87 -29.19
C ARG A 91 -47.71 -39.14 -30.03
N ASP A 92 -46.68 -39.98 -30.05
CA ASP A 92 -46.71 -41.29 -30.69
C ASP A 92 -46.47 -42.37 -29.62
N GLY A 93 -47.54 -43.09 -29.26
CA GLY A 93 -47.53 -44.00 -28.12
C GLY A 93 -47.27 -43.28 -26.79
N ASP A 94 -46.23 -43.71 -26.06
CA ASP A 94 -45.81 -43.16 -24.75
C ASP A 94 -44.71 -42.09 -24.88
N GLU A 95 -44.29 -41.73 -26.09
CA GLU A 95 -43.21 -40.78 -26.35
C GLU A 95 -43.76 -39.43 -26.85
N GLU A 96 -43.13 -38.34 -26.40
CA GLU A 96 -43.49 -36.97 -26.74
C GLU A 96 -42.38 -36.29 -27.54
N PHE A 97 -42.70 -35.85 -28.76
CA PHE A 97 -41.77 -35.18 -29.67
C PHE A 97 -42.21 -33.73 -29.93
N TRP A 98 -41.26 -32.80 -29.80
CA TRP A 98 -41.45 -31.40 -30.16
C TRP A 98 -40.81 -31.13 -31.52
N ILE A 99 -41.65 -30.88 -32.53
CA ILE A 99 -41.20 -30.71 -33.92
C ILE A 99 -41.54 -29.29 -34.39
N PRO A 100 -40.60 -28.55 -35.00
CA PRO A 100 -40.88 -27.25 -35.57
C PRO A 100 -41.86 -27.36 -36.75
N TYR A 101 -43.02 -26.69 -36.65
CA TYR A 101 -44.05 -26.73 -37.68
C TYR A 101 -43.83 -25.60 -38.70
N ALA A 102 -43.38 -25.96 -39.90
CA ALA A 102 -43.19 -25.03 -41.01
C ALA A 102 -44.27 -25.15 -42.11
N GLY A 103 -45.45 -25.69 -41.78
CA GLY A 103 -46.56 -25.89 -42.74
C GLY A 103 -46.43 -27.14 -43.63
N GLU A 104 -45.75 -28.18 -43.14
CA GLU A 104 -45.46 -29.39 -43.90
C GLU A 104 -46.63 -30.41 -43.90
N SER A 105 -46.68 -31.28 -44.92
CA SER A 105 -47.70 -32.33 -45.08
C SER A 105 -47.53 -33.49 -44.07
N PRO A 106 -48.59 -34.27 -43.75
CA PRO A 106 -48.52 -35.36 -42.76
C PRO A 106 -47.35 -36.33 -42.95
N ASP A 107 -47.08 -36.74 -44.19
CA ASP A 107 -45.99 -37.66 -44.53
C ASP A 107 -44.59 -37.10 -44.21
N LYS A 108 -44.45 -35.77 -44.18
CA LYS A 108 -43.18 -35.09 -43.88
C LYS A 108 -42.92 -35.03 -42.37
N VAL A 109 -43.98 -34.94 -41.58
CA VAL A 109 -43.92 -34.98 -40.12
C VAL A 109 -43.43 -36.35 -39.64
N GLU A 110 -43.90 -37.45 -40.25
CA GLU A 110 -43.40 -38.79 -39.93
C GLU A 110 -41.90 -38.97 -40.25
N GLU A 111 -41.42 -38.38 -41.35
CA GLU A 111 -40.00 -38.40 -41.70
C GLU A 111 -39.15 -37.64 -40.68
N LEU A 112 -39.63 -36.49 -40.19
CA LEU A 112 -38.96 -35.71 -39.15
C LEU A 112 -38.94 -36.41 -37.79
N VAL A 113 -40.02 -37.12 -37.43
CA VAL A 113 -40.06 -37.97 -36.21
C VAL A 113 -39.00 -39.06 -36.32
N ALA A 114 -38.91 -39.74 -37.47
CA ALA A 114 -37.93 -40.80 -37.68
C ALA A 114 -36.49 -40.28 -37.64
N GLU A 115 -36.21 -39.11 -38.22
CA GLU A 115 -34.89 -38.47 -38.17
C GLU A 115 -34.52 -38.04 -36.75
N ALA A 116 -35.46 -37.48 -35.99
CA ALA A 116 -35.26 -37.12 -34.58
C ALA A 116 -34.96 -38.35 -33.71
N ARG A 117 -35.63 -39.48 -33.95
CA ARG A 117 -35.36 -40.74 -33.24
C ARG A 117 -33.97 -41.28 -33.57
N ALA A 118 -33.58 -41.26 -34.85
CA ALA A 118 -32.25 -41.68 -35.28
C ALA A 118 -31.13 -40.77 -34.73
N GLN A 119 -31.39 -39.47 -34.58
CA GLN A 119 -30.47 -38.55 -33.90
C GLN A 119 -30.38 -38.81 -32.39
N ALA A 120 -31.50 -39.06 -31.72
CA ALA A 120 -31.52 -39.38 -30.30
C ALA A 120 -30.75 -40.68 -30.02
N GLU A 121 -30.97 -41.73 -30.82
CA GLU A 121 -30.22 -42.99 -30.73
C GLU A 121 -28.72 -42.78 -31.06
N ALA A 122 -28.40 -41.93 -32.03
CA ALA A 122 -27.01 -41.58 -32.35
C ALA A 122 -26.34 -40.81 -31.21
N ASP A 123 -27.01 -39.85 -30.58
CA ASP A 123 -26.49 -39.08 -29.44
C ASP A 123 -26.38 -39.94 -28.18
N GLU A 124 -27.25 -40.93 -27.97
CA GLU A 124 -27.17 -41.89 -26.86
C GLU A 124 -25.96 -42.84 -27.00
N THR A 125 -25.54 -43.14 -28.24
CA THR A 125 -24.31 -43.92 -28.49
C THR A 125 -23.02 -43.11 -28.42
N VAL A 126 -23.10 -41.77 -28.43
CA VAL A 126 -21.96 -40.90 -28.15
C VAL A 126 -22.00 -40.52 -26.66
N GLU A 127 -21.73 -41.51 -25.82
CA GLU A 127 -21.27 -41.27 -24.45
C GLU A 127 -19.91 -40.55 -24.57
N THR A 128 -19.96 -39.22 -24.70
CA THR A 128 -18.75 -38.40 -24.67
C THR A 128 -18.19 -38.49 -23.26
N ASP A 129 -17.26 -39.43 -23.08
CA ASP A 129 -16.31 -39.44 -21.99
C ASP A 129 -15.45 -38.17 -22.14
N VAL A 130 -16.00 -37.03 -21.73
CA VAL A 130 -15.26 -35.77 -21.65
C VAL A 130 -14.24 -36.02 -20.55
N PRO A 131 -12.94 -36.17 -20.86
CA PRO A 131 -11.96 -36.46 -19.84
C PRO A 131 -12.04 -35.33 -18.83
N ALA A 132 -12.36 -35.69 -17.58
CA ALA A 132 -12.39 -34.74 -16.47
C ALA A 132 -11.05 -34.01 -16.50
N GLU A 133 -11.07 -32.73 -16.90
CA GLU A 133 -9.87 -31.92 -17.09
C GLU A 133 -9.07 -32.01 -15.78
N GLN A 134 -7.97 -32.76 -15.81
CA GLN A 134 -7.22 -33.11 -14.61
C GLN A 134 -6.84 -31.81 -13.92
N ARG A 135 -7.48 -31.54 -12.77
CA ARG A 135 -7.25 -30.35 -11.95
C ARG A 135 -5.81 -30.38 -11.47
N THR A 136 -4.91 -29.79 -12.24
CA THR A 136 -3.53 -29.70 -11.81
C THR A 136 -3.46 -28.76 -10.61
N LEU A 137 -2.93 -29.24 -9.48
CA LEU A 137 -2.65 -28.40 -8.31
C LEU A 137 -1.54 -27.39 -8.57
N ARG A 138 -0.82 -27.54 -9.69
CA ARG A 138 0.30 -26.68 -10.11
C ARG A 138 0.02 -25.17 -10.03
N PRO A 139 -1.04 -24.61 -10.64
CA PRO A 139 -1.34 -23.17 -10.55
C PRO A 139 -1.55 -22.66 -9.12
N LEU A 140 -2.22 -23.44 -8.26
CA LEU A 140 -2.43 -23.10 -6.84
C LEU A 140 -1.10 -23.12 -6.07
N LEU A 141 -0.29 -24.17 -6.27
CA LEU A 141 1.01 -24.31 -5.61
C LEU A 141 1.99 -23.20 -6.03
N VAL A 142 1.97 -22.79 -7.31
CA VAL A 142 2.76 -21.64 -7.77
C VAL A 142 2.28 -20.35 -7.11
N GLY A 143 0.96 -20.14 -6.99
CA GLY A 143 0.39 -18.96 -6.32
C GLY A 143 0.79 -18.88 -4.84
N LEU A 144 0.59 -19.98 -4.11
CA LEU A 144 1.01 -20.09 -2.71
C LEU A 144 2.53 -19.92 -2.55
N GLY A 145 3.33 -20.46 -3.47
CA GLY A 145 4.78 -20.28 -3.49
C GLY A 145 5.20 -18.82 -3.64
N VAL A 146 4.55 -18.07 -4.55
CA VAL A 146 4.81 -16.62 -4.72
C VAL A 146 4.41 -15.84 -3.47
N ILE A 147 3.23 -16.12 -2.90
CA ILE A 147 2.76 -15.48 -1.66
C ILE A 147 3.74 -15.74 -0.52
N ALA A 148 4.16 -17.00 -0.33
CA ALA A 148 5.11 -17.39 0.70
C ALA A 148 6.48 -16.73 0.50
N ALA A 149 6.98 -16.66 -0.75
CA ALA A 149 8.24 -16.00 -1.06
C ALA A 149 8.18 -14.49 -0.75
N LEU A 150 7.10 -13.81 -1.13
CA LEU A 150 6.89 -12.39 -0.83
C LEU A 150 6.75 -12.14 0.68
N ALA A 151 5.99 -12.97 1.37
CA ALA A 151 5.86 -12.91 2.83
C ALA A 151 7.23 -13.12 3.51
N GLY A 152 8.03 -14.08 3.01
CA GLY A 152 9.40 -14.31 3.47
C GLY A 152 10.32 -13.10 3.23
N ILE A 153 10.23 -12.45 2.07
CA ILE A 153 10.99 -11.22 1.78
C ILE A 153 10.60 -10.10 2.73
N VAL A 154 9.30 -9.89 2.98
CA VAL A 154 8.81 -8.87 3.92
C VAL A 154 9.28 -9.18 5.35
N TRP A 155 9.23 -10.45 5.76
CA TRP A 155 9.69 -10.88 7.07
C TRP A 155 11.20 -10.66 7.26
N ILE A 156 12.02 -11.06 6.27
CA ILE A 156 13.47 -10.84 6.29
C ILE A 156 13.81 -9.35 6.24
N ALA A 157 13.06 -8.56 5.48
CA ALA A 157 13.28 -7.12 5.36
C ALA A 157 13.10 -6.37 6.69
N GLY A 158 12.29 -6.92 7.60
CA GLY A 158 12.06 -6.40 8.95
C GLY A 158 11.42 -5.00 9.01
N PRO A 159 11.01 -4.57 10.21
CA PRO A 159 10.74 -3.16 10.45
C PRO A 159 12.03 -2.35 10.22
N ARG A 160 11.89 -1.16 9.62
CA ARG A 160 13.00 -0.25 9.30
C ARG A 160 12.75 1.11 9.93
N GLY A 161 13.81 1.89 10.10
CA GLY A 161 13.71 3.18 10.76
C GLY A 161 13.54 3.00 12.26
N TRP A 162 12.79 3.91 12.89
CA TRP A 162 12.55 3.89 14.33
C TRP A 162 11.95 2.56 14.82
N ASP A 163 10.96 2.02 14.09
CA ASP A 163 10.27 0.79 14.46
C ASP A 163 11.17 -0.45 14.41
N GLY A 164 12.31 -0.35 13.72
CA GLY A 164 13.31 -1.43 13.63
C GLY A 164 14.28 -1.48 14.80
N LEU A 165 14.30 -0.46 15.66
CA LEU A 165 15.18 -0.40 16.83
C LEU A 165 14.63 -1.26 17.98
N HIS A 166 15.54 -1.78 18.81
CA HIS A 166 15.15 -2.46 20.03
C HIS A 166 14.60 -1.47 21.08
N ASP A 167 13.73 -1.94 21.98
CA ASP A 167 13.06 -1.09 22.97
C ASP A 167 14.05 -0.38 23.91
N ASP A 168 15.18 -1.00 24.23
CA ASP A 168 16.25 -0.40 25.04
C ASP A 168 16.98 0.73 24.30
N GLU A 169 17.21 0.57 22.99
CA GLU A 169 17.77 1.62 22.15
C GLU A 169 16.81 2.81 22.01
N LYS A 170 15.52 2.54 21.79
CA LYS A 170 14.47 3.55 21.75
C LYS A 170 14.39 4.33 23.06
N ALA A 171 14.34 3.62 24.19
CA ALA A 171 14.27 4.24 25.52
C ALA A 171 15.51 5.09 25.83
N LYS A 172 16.71 4.61 25.45
CA LYS A 172 17.95 5.37 25.60
C LYS A 172 17.95 6.64 24.75
N ALA A 173 17.44 6.55 23.52
CA ALA A 173 17.37 7.67 22.59
C ALA A 173 16.36 8.73 23.05
N THR A 174 15.14 8.33 23.42
CA THR A 174 14.12 9.27 23.92
C THR A 174 14.54 9.93 25.23
N ALA A 175 15.24 9.21 26.12
CA ALA A 175 15.82 9.80 27.32
C ALA A 175 16.86 10.88 26.99
N LEU A 176 17.72 10.65 25.99
CA LEU A 176 18.66 11.66 25.51
C LEU A 176 17.92 12.87 24.93
N PHE A 177 16.93 12.67 24.07
CA PHE A 177 16.16 13.78 23.46
C PHE A 177 15.44 14.61 24.52
N SER A 178 14.82 13.94 25.51
CA SER A 178 14.17 14.59 26.66
C SER A 178 15.16 15.39 27.50
N ALA A 179 16.36 14.86 27.74
CA ALA A 179 17.42 15.57 28.46
C ALA A 179 17.91 16.81 27.71
N GLU A 180 18.06 16.72 26.38
CA GLU A 180 18.46 17.86 25.56
C GLU A 180 17.37 18.94 25.47
N ALA A 181 16.12 18.53 25.28
CA ALA A 181 14.96 19.43 25.30
C ALA A 181 14.87 20.14 26.65
N SER A 182 15.01 19.40 27.75
CA SER A 182 14.99 19.96 29.11
C SER A 182 16.05 21.06 29.33
N ARG A 183 17.19 21.01 28.64
CA ARG A 183 18.20 22.08 28.70
C ARG A 183 17.76 23.35 27.96
N ILE A 184 17.06 23.20 26.83
CA ILE A 184 16.50 24.35 26.09
C ILE A 184 15.34 24.96 26.89
N VAL A 185 14.45 24.12 27.43
CA VAL A 185 13.29 24.55 28.22
C VAL A 185 13.71 25.14 29.58
N GLY A 186 14.78 24.62 30.18
CA GLY A 186 15.24 25.01 31.52
C GLY A 186 14.52 24.30 32.66
N ARG A 187 13.74 23.26 32.37
CA ARG A 187 13.02 22.40 33.32
C ARG A 187 12.81 21.00 32.71
N PRO A 188 12.53 19.98 33.51
CA PRO A 188 12.26 18.63 33.00
C PRO A 188 11.05 18.63 32.05
N VAL A 189 11.24 17.99 30.89
CA VAL A 189 10.20 17.70 29.89
C VAL A 189 10.46 16.34 29.26
N GLU A 190 9.44 15.79 28.61
CA GLU A 190 9.47 14.50 27.94
C GLU A 190 9.31 14.66 26.42
N ILE A 191 10.15 13.95 25.66
CA ILE A 191 10.04 13.82 24.21
C ILE A 191 9.68 12.38 23.89
N ARG A 192 8.56 12.18 23.19
CA ARG A 192 8.10 10.87 22.73
C ARG A 192 8.11 10.77 21.22
N CYS A 193 8.30 9.56 20.73
CA CYS A 193 8.18 9.23 19.31
C CYS A 193 6.81 8.61 19.08
N ASP A 194 5.99 9.23 18.22
CA ASP A 194 4.65 8.73 17.95
C ASP A 194 4.69 7.55 16.97
N GLU A 195 5.04 6.37 17.48
CA GLU A 195 5.08 5.11 16.73
C GLU A 195 3.74 4.77 16.06
N SER A 196 2.64 5.21 16.69
CA SER A 196 1.29 4.99 16.18
C SER A 196 0.89 5.95 15.05
N ARG A 197 1.66 7.04 14.86
CA ARG A 197 1.37 8.16 13.93
C ARG A 197 -0.06 8.71 14.08
N ARG A 198 -0.61 8.67 15.30
CA ARG A 198 -1.98 9.12 15.61
C ARG A 198 -2.02 10.53 16.18
N ILE A 199 -0.91 10.99 16.72
CA ILE A 199 -0.74 12.27 17.40
C ILE A 199 -0.08 13.24 16.43
N VAL A 200 1.04 12.82 15.83
CA VAL A 200 1.79 13.61 14.85
C VAL A 200 1.39 13.18 13.44
N GLY A 201 1.11 14.14 12.55
CA GLY A 201 0.67 13.88 11.17
C GLY A 201 -0.83 13.63 10.97
N ALA A 202 -1.63 13.51 12.05
CA ALA A 202 -3.10 13.54 11.98
C ALA A 202 -3.65 14.96 11.76
N VAL A 203 -2.91 15.96 12.23
CA VAL A 203 -3.18 17.38 12.03
C VAL A 203 -2.02 17.91 11.17
N GLN A 204 -2.26 18.11 9.88
CA GLN A 204 -1.39 18.87 8.95
C GLN A 204 0.11 18.49 8.94
N HIS A 205 0.50 17.34 8.37
CA HIS A 205 1.89 17.03 7.96
C HIS A 205 3.03 17.53 8.91
N SER A 206 2.79 17.57 10.21
CA SER A 206 3.74 18.15 11.15
C SER A 206 4.83 17.13 11.45
N ASP A 207 6.07 17.59 11.58
CA ASP A 207 7.20 16.74 11.95
C ASP A 207 7.26 16.50 13.48
N GLY A 208 6.53 17.33 14.24
CA GLY A 208 6.36 17.28 15.69
C GLY A 208 5.09 18.02 16.15
N ILE A 209 4.81 17.93 17.44
CA ILE A 209 3.81 18.74 18.14
C ILE A 209 4.17 18.83 19.62
N ALA A 210 4.00 20.02 20.21
CA ALA A 210 4.17 20.27 21.62
C ALA A 210 2.99 21.05 22.19
N GLU A 211 2.64 20.76 23.44
CA GLU A 211 1.77 21.66 24.19
C GLU A 211 2.57 22.89 24.63
N VAL A 212 2.12 24.08 24.25
CA VAL A 212 2.77 25.34 24.66
C VAL A 212 2.82 25.45 26.18
N GLY A 213 4.03 25.51 26.74
CA GLY A 213 4.24 25.58 28.18
C GLY A 213 3.95 24.26 28.91
N GLY A 214 3.60 23.20 28.19
CA GLY A 214 3.41 21.85 28.73
C GLY A 214 4.73 21.17 29.08
N ASP A 215 4.69 19.86 29.29
CA ASP A 215 5.86 19.05 29.63
C ASP A 215 6.12 17.91 28.64
N LEU A 216 5.33 17.80 27.57
CA LEU A 216 5.38 16.69 26.63
C LEU A 216 5.30 17.19 25.19
N ALA A 217 6.24 16.72 24.37
CA ALA A 217 6.18 16.86 22.92
C ALA A 217 6.31 15.49 22.23
N TYR A 218 5.67 15.37 21.07
CA TYR A 218 5.73 14.20 20.22
C TYR A 218 6.43 14.55 18.91
N LEU A 219 7.30 13.66 18.45
CA LEU A 219 7.94 13.71 17.13
C LEU A 219 7.48 12.55 16.25
N THR A 220 7.54 12.72 14.94
CA THR A 220 7.33 11.58 14.03
C THR A 220 8.43 10.52 14.22
N PRO A 221 8.13 9.23 13.95
CA PRO A 221 9.13 8.17 13.99
C PRO A 221 10.35 8.47 13.11
N ASP A 222 10.15 9.09 11.95
CA ASP A 222 11.25 9.42 11.03
C ASP A 222 12.20 10.47 11.63
N ARG A 223 11.67 11.55 12.26
CA ARG A 223 12.52 12.53 12.96
C ARG A 223 13.27 11.89 14.13
N CYS A 224 12.60 11.04 14.91
CA CYS A 224 13.25 10.31 16.01
C CYS A 224 14.39 9.41 15.53
N HIS A 225 14.20 8.71 14.42
CA HIS A 225 15.23 7.86 13.84
C HIS A 225 16.41 8.67 13.30
N ASP A 226 16.17 9.82 12.66
CA ASP A 226 17.23 10.72 12.20
C ASP A 226 18.06 11.26 13.37
N LEU A 227 17.42 11.64 14.48
CA LEU A 227 18.10 12.04 15.71
C LEU A 227 18.91 10.89 16.34
N TYR A 228 18.34 9.69 16.37
CA TYR A 228 19.03 8.49 16.87
C TYR A 228 20.30 8.22 16.05
N ARG A 229 20.21 8.24 14.72
CA ARG A 229 21.36 8.03 13.85
C ARG A 229 22.43 9.08 14.05
N GLN A 230 22.04 10.34 14.28
CA GLN A 230 22.99 11.40 14.60
C GLN A 230 23.71 11.15 15.92
N ALA A 231 22.97 10.80 16.98
CA ALA A 231 23.53 10.63 18.32
C ALA A 231 24.32 9.34 18.51
N PHE A 232 23.92 8.24 17.85
CA PHE A 232 24.43 6.89 18.13
C PHE A 232 25.00 6.19 16.88
N GLY A 233 24.56 6.55 15.68
CA GLY A 233 24.88 5.86 14.43
C GLY A 233 25.95 6.54 13.55
N GLY A 234 26.60 7.60 14.04
CA GLY A 234 27.61 8.35 13.28
C GLY A 234 27.06 9.29 12.20
N GLY A 235 25.73 9.53 12.19
CA GLY A 235 25.08 10.50 11.30
C GLY A 235 24.09 9.91 10.30
N GLY A 236 23.15 10.76 9.87
CA GLY A 236 22.22 10.50 8.77
C GLY A 236 22.51 11.36 7.54
N PRO A 237 21.65 11.30 6.50
CA PRO A 237 21.65 12.29 5.44
C PRO A 237 21.56 13.70 6.02
N PHE A 238 22.40 14.60 5.53
CA PHE A 238 22.62 15.91 6.13
C PHE A 238 21.34 16.72 6.33
N SER A 239 20.53 16.87 5.27
CA SER A 239 19.30 17.67 5.30
C SER A 239 18.23 17.10 6.21
N GLN A 240 18.06 15.77 6.21
CA GLN A 240 17.08 15.07 7.06
C GLN A 240 17.46 15.19 8.54
N THR A 241 18.75 15.03 8.84
CA THR A 241 19.31 15.19 10.19
C THR A 241 19.16 16.64 10.66
N ALA A 242 19.51 17.61 9.81
CA ALA A 242 19.35 19.04 10.10
C ALA A 242 17.90 19.39 10.43
N ARG A 243 16.94 18.88 9.64
CA ARG A 243 15.51 19.06 9.88
C ARG A 243 15.07 18.46 11.20
N ALA A 244 15.50 17.24 11.52
CA ALA A 244 15.12 16.58 12.77
C ALA A 244 15.63 17.32 14.01
N ILE A 245 16.85 17.86 13.94
CA ILE A 245 17.43 18.72 14.99
C ILE A 245 16.62 20.01 15.13
N ALA A 246 16.33 20.69 14.02
CA ALA A 246 15.55 21.93 14.03
C ALA A 246 14.16 21.72 14.63
N VAL A 247 13.48 20.63 14.27
CA VAL A 247 12.15 20.27 14.82
C VAL A 247 12.25 20.02 16.32
N LEU A 248 13.19 19.20 16.81
CA LEU A 248 13.33 18.98 18.26
C LEU A 248 13.58 20.29 19.02
N ALA A 249 14.41 21.18 18.47
CA ALA A 249 14.67 22.49 19.07
C ALA A 249 13.42 23.38 19.04
N HIS A 250 12.69 23.42 17.92
CA HIS A 250 11.42 24.14 17.75
C HIS A 250 10.38 23.69 18.78
N GLU A 251 10.09 22.39 18.87
CA GLU A 251 9.13 21.86 19.84
C GLU A 251 9.56 22.14 21.29
N SER A 252 10.87 22.19 21.55
CA SER A 252 11.39 22.59 22.86
C SER A 252 11.06 24.05 23.21
N TRP A 253 10.99 24.96 22.22
CA TRP A 253 10.59 26.35 22.46
C TRP A 253 9.10 26.50 22.73
N HIS A 254 8.26 25.69 22.09
CA HIS A 254 6.86 25.57 22.49
C HIS A 254 6.72 25.09 23.93
N LEU A 255 7.44 24.03 24.33
CA LEU A 255 7.45 23.58 25.72
C LEU A 255 7.96 24.68 26.68
N ARG A 256 8.87 25.54 26.24
CA ARG A 256 9.32 26.70 27.02
C ARG A 256 8.22 27.78 27.19
N GLY A 257 7.20 27.76 26.36
CA GLY A 257 6.03 28.62 26.44
C GLY A 257 5.87 29.60 25.28
N GLU A 258 6.74 29.54 24.26
CA GLU A 258 6.60 30.37 23.07
C GLU A 258 5.44 29.86 22.21
N ARG A 259 4.58 30.77 21.77
CA ARG A 259 3.34 30.49 21.04
C ARG A 259 3.43 30.87 19.58
N ASP A 260 4.26 31.85 19.27
CA ASP A 260 4.41 32.34 17.92
C ASP A 260 5.32 31.39 17.12
N GLU A 261 4.78 30.79 16.06
CA GLU A 261 5.45 29.78 15.24
C GLU A 261 6.74 30.32 14.58
N GLY A 262 6.71 31.55 14.04
CA GLY A 262 7.87 32.17 13.40
C GLY A 262 8.99 32.51 14.40
N THR A 263 8.61 32.99 15.59
CA THR A 263 9.54 33.23 16.71
C THR A 263 10.11 31.91 17.25
N THR A 264 9.26 30.89 17.42
CA THR A 264 9.65 29.53 17.83
C THR A 264 10.63 28.93 16.83
N GLU A 265 10.36 29.05 15.53
CA GLU A 265 11.25 28.60 14.46
C GLU A 265 12.59 29.33 14.54
N CYS A 266 12.58 30.66 14.71
CA CYS A 266 13.81 31.44 14.84
C CYS A 266 14.68 30.96 16.01
N PHE A 267 14.09 30.80 17.20
CA PHE A 267 14.82 30.33 18.36
C PHE A 267 15.21 28.86 18.25
N GLY A 268 14.38 28.04 17.61
CA GLY A 268 14.66 26.64 17.28
C GLY A 268 15.92 26.50 16.42
N LEU A 269 16.06 27.34 15.39
CA LEU A 269 17.24 27.35 14.52
C LEU A 269 18.53 27.73 15.28
N GLN A 270 18.46 28.73 16.16
CA GLN A 270 19.62 29.16 16.95
C GLN A 270 20.02 28.10 17.99
N SER A 271 19.06 27.66 18.79
CA SER A 271 19.29 26.62 19.82
C SER A 271 19.65 25.25 19.21
N GLY A 272 19.23 25.00 17.97
CA GLY A 272 19.54 23.82 17.17
C GLY A 272 21.04 23.62 16.92
N VAL A 273 21.85 24.70 16.87
CA VAL A 273 23.32 24.57 16.73
C VAL A 273 23.93 23.89 17.95
N ALA A 274 23.55 24.34 19.15
CA ALA A 274 24.06 23.77 20.38
C ALA A 274 23.53 22.33 20.59
N LEU A 275 22.27 22.09 20.22
CA LEU A 275 21.66 20.75 20.21
C LEU A 275 22.42 19.78 19.30
N ALA A 276 22.65 20.15 18.04
CA ALA A 276 23.38 19.33 17.06
C ALA A 276 24.76 18.91 17.58
N ARG A 277 25.49 19.83 18.21
CA ARG A 277 26.81 19.57 18.80
C ARG A 277 26.75 18.54 19.92
N ARG A 278 25.75 18.64 20.79
CA ARG A 278 25.56 17.69 21.91
C ARG A 278 25.11 16.33 21.42
N LEU A 279 24.45 16.26 20.26
CA LEU A 279 24.16 15.03 19.53
C LEU A 279 25.33 14.58 18.62
N GLY A 280 26.54 15.12 18.80
CA GLY A 280 27.77 14.61 18.17
C GLY A 280 28.17 15.27 16.86
N ALA A 281 27.46 16.29 16.38
CA ALA A 281 27.92 17.05 15.20
C ALA A 281 29.14 17.91 15.53
N SER A 282 30.04 18.09 14.57
CA SER A 282 31.09 19.11 14.71
C SER A 282 30.47 20.51 14.72
N ASP A 283 31.16 21.47 15.34
CA ASP A 283 30.70 22.86 15.47
C ASP A 283 30.41 23.51 14.09
N ASP A 284 31.25 23.25 13.09
CA ASP A 284 31.02 23.72 11.72
C ASP A 284 29.81 23.04 11.06
N THR A 285 29.66 21.72 11.25
CA THR A 285 28.53 20.97 10.70
C THR A 285 27.20 21.44 11.31
N ALA A 286 27.16 21.61 12.63
CA ALA A 286 25.99 22.10 13.35
C ALA A 286 25.52 23.47 12.83
N ARG A 287 26.46 24.41 12.64
CA ARG A 287 26.14 25.73 12.07
C ARG A 287 25.65 25.63 10.63
N ARG A 288 26.30 24.83 9.78
CA ARG A 288 25.83 24.64 8.40
C ARG A 288 24.43 24.05 8.35
N MET A 289 24.11 23.12 9.26
CA MET A 289 22.78 22.51 9.35
C MET A 289 21.73 23.60 9.57
N MET A 290 21.88 24.43 10.61
CA MET A 290 20.87 25.45 10.94
C MET A 290 20.84 26.61 9.94
N ARG A 291 21.98 26.99 9.37
CA ARG A 291 22.02 27.97 8.26
C ARG A 291 21.28 27.48 7.02
N GLN A 292 21.39 26.19 6.69
CA GLN A 292 20.63 25.62 5.59
C GLN A 292 19.13 25.65 5.91
N GLN A 293 18.73 25.26 7.13
CA GLN A 293 17.32 25.30 7.54
C GLN A 293 16.76 26.73 7.47
N LEU A 294 17.52 27.74 7.93
CA LEU A 294 17.16 29.15 7.84
C LEU A 294 17.03 29.63 6.38
N ALA A 295 18.02 29.30 5.53
CA ALA A 295 18.01 29.71 4.12
C ALA A 295 16.84 29.08 3.33
N GLU A 296 16.44 27.86 3.70
CA GLU A 296 15.33 27.13 3.09
C GLU A 296 13.96 27.45 3.73
N ASN A 297 13.93 28.20 4.85
CA ASN A 297 12.70 28.48 5.60
C ASN A 297 11.64 29.16 4.73
N ALA A 298 12.02 30.20 3.96
CA ALA A 298 11.09 30.90 3.06
C ALA A 298 10.52 29.99 1.96
N LEU A 299 11.25 28.97 1.52
CA LEU A 299 10.75 28.00 0.53
C LEU A 299 9.77 27.01 1.15
N ARG A 300 9.99 26.61 2.42
CA ARG A 300 9.13 25.65 3.14
C ARG A 300 7.87 26.29 3.71
N ALA A 301 7.96 27.54 4.14
CA ALA A 301 6.83 28.32 4.65
C ALA A 301 5.74 28.59 3.60
N GLN A 302 5.95 28.25 2.31
CA GLN A 302 4.89 28.26 1.31
C GLN A 302 3.75 27.28 1.64
N GLY A 303 4.00 26.26 2.46
CA GLY A 303 3.00 25.32 2.98
C GLY A 303 2.33 25.74 4.30
N GLY A 304 2.84 26.78 4.98
CA GLY A 304 2.37 27.28 6.27
C GLY A 304 3.10 28.57 6.61
N VAL A 305 2.48 29.71 6.30
CA VAL A 305 3.10 31.05 6.40
C VAL A 305 3.40 31.45 7.84
N GLU A 306 2.74 30.80 8.79
CA GLU A 306 2.98 30.93 10.22
C GLU A 306 4.40 30.52 10.63
N TYR A 307 5.04 29.59 9.91
CA TYR A 307 6.41 29.13 10.17
C TYR A 307 7.49 30.02 9.54
N LEU A 308 7.11 31.10 8.83
CA LEU A 308 8.07 32.02 8.25
C LEU A 308 8.78 32.77 9.36
N VAL A 309 10.11 32.69 9.41
CA VAL A 309 10.88 33.46 10.39
C VAL A 309 10.68 34.96 10.14
N PRO A 310 10.44 35.76 11.19
CA PRO A 310 10.18 37.18 11.04
C PRO A 310 11.49 37.95 10.74
N PRO A 311 11.43 39.18 10.19
CA PRO A 311 12.62 39.97 9.83
C PRO A 311 13.60 40.24 10.97
N GLU A 312 13.12 40.20 12.22
CA GLU A 312 13.88 40.36 13.45
C GLU A 312 14.77 39.14 13.76
N CYS A 313 14.54 38.00 13.08
CA CYS A 313 15.34 36.79 13.15
C CYS A 313 16.66 36.90 12.36
N ARG A 314 17.61 37.66 12.90
CA ARG A 314 18.92 37.91 12.28
C ARG A 314 19.96 38.25 13.34
N ASP A 315 21.23 38.18 12.95
CA ASP A 315 22.38 38.60 13.76
C ASP A 315 22.19 40.03 14.30
N GLY A 316 22.22 40.18 15.63
CA GLY A 316 21.98 41.43 16.35
C GLY A 316 20.53 41.93 16.32
N GLY A 317 19.59 41.12 15.83
CA GLY A 317 18.15 41.41 15.82
C GLY A 317 17.50 41.21 17.19
N GLU A 318 16.23 41.60 17.32
CA GLU A 318 15.49 41.46 18.59
C GLU A 318 15.27 40.00 19.00
N LEU A 319 15.29 39.08 18.05
CA LEU A 319 15.15 37.63 18.29
C LEU A 319 16.49 36.90 18.34
N ASP A 320 17.62 37.61 18.36
CA ASP A 320 18.94 37.00 18.55
C ASP A 320 19.11 36.58 20.02
N LEU A 321 19.35 35.29 20.25
CA LEU A 321 19.59 34.73 21.58
C LEU A 321 20.98 35.10 22.12
N ASP A 322 21.91 35.51 21.27
CA ASP A 322 23.28 35.93 21.63
C ASP A 322 23.72 37.17 20.83
N PRO A 323 23.10 38.35 21.06
CA PRO A 323 23.37 39.56 20.29
C PRO A 323 24.79 40.12 20.48
N GLY A 324 25.57 39.57 21.43
CA GLY A 324 27.00 39.88 21.60
C GLY A 324 27.91 39.14 20.63
N SER A 325 27.37 38.24 19.81
CA SER A 325 28.13 37.31 18.97
C SER A 325 27.60 37.33 17.53
N SER A 326 28.49 37.55 16.56
CA SER A 326 28.13 37.53 15.14
C SER A 326 27.98 36.11 14.57
N ARG A 327 27.65 35.11 15.40
CA ARG A 327 27.66 33.68 15.06
C ARG A 327 26.25 33.11 14.83
N PHE A 328 25.35 33.94 14.34
CA PHE A 328 23.97 33.58 14.00
C PHE A 328 23.84 32.56 12.83
N PRO A 329 22.75 31.78 12.78
CA PRO A 329 21.88 31.44 13.92
C PRO A 329 22.65 30.62 14.96
#